data_AF-A0A1A9UUA1-F1
#
_entry.id   AF-A0A1A9UUA1-F1
#
_cell.length_a   1.000
_cell.length_b   1.000
_cell.length_c   1.000
_cell.angle_alpha   90.00
_cell.angle_beta   90.00
_cell.angle_gamma   90.00
#
_symmetry.space_group_name_H-M   'P 1'
#
loop_
_entity.id
_entity.type
_entity.pdbx_description
1 polymer ?
#
loop_
_entity_poly.entity_id
_entity_poly.type
_entity_poly.pdbx_seq_one_letter_code
_entity_poly.pdbx_strand_id
1 'polypeptide(L)'
;MFKNSTNTVMRNYAKSSFKVSKKLGILGVPFSKGQGKTGVDLAPDFLRENGLLTMLSKCNVSISDYGNLKYESHVTSEDNFVYKRIKNYSEFMACNKALIPRISEILNENDMFLILGGDHSIGFGSVAGHLMHTPNLSLVWVDAHADLNLHSTSYSGNIHGMPVSLLLKELRKYWLQADLYQFAPKW
;
A
#
# COMPACT_ATOMS: atom_id res chain seq x y z
N MET A 1 32.82 -55.44 10.40
CA MET A 1 31.81 -54.56 9.76
C MET A 1 30.63 -54.48 10.72
N PHE A 2 30.24 -53.39 11.37
CA PHE A 2 30.46 -51.94 11.22
C PHE A 2 30.48 -51.30 12.62
N LYS A 3 31.36 -50.32 12.85
CA LYS A 3 31.30 -49.41 14.02
C LYS A 3 30.34 -48.27 13.67
N ASN A 4 29.24 -48.10 14.41
CA ASN A 4 28.42 -46.89 14.32
C ASN A 4 28.82 -45.92 15.44
N SER A 5 29.72 -45.01 15.11
CA SER A 5 29.99 -43.81 15.90
C SER A 5 28.89 -42.78 15.63
N THR A 6 27.99 -42.57 16.57
CA THR A 6 27.11 -41.40 16.57
C THR A 6 27.91 -40.17 16.97
N ASN A 7 28.45 -39.45 15.98
CA ASN A 7 28.98 -38.10 16.18
C ASN A 7 27.81 -37.15 16.38
N THR A 8 27.48 -36.84 17.64
CA THR A 8 26.61 -35.71 17.96
C THR A 8 27.37 -34.42 17.65
N VAL A 9 27.07 -33.80 16.50
CA VAL A 9 27.56 -32.47 16.18
C VAL A 9 26.79 -31.47 17.04
N MET A 10 27.32 -31.16 18.22
CA MET A 10 26.91 -29.99 18.99
C MET A 10 27.30 -28.74 18.20
N ARG A 11 26.33 -28.16 17.46
CA ARG A 11 26.50 -26.82 16.89
C ARG A 11 26.54 -25.82 18.04
N ASN A 12 27.74 -25.36 18.36
CA ASN A 12 27.94 -24.17 19.17
C ASN A 12 27.29 -22.98 18.43
N TYR A 13 26.11 -22.56 18.88
CA TYR A 13 25.58 -21.26 18.51
C TYR A 13 26.47 -20.22 19.17
N ALA A 14 27.38 -19.64 18.39
CA ALA A 14 28.10 -18.44 18.77
C ALA A 14 27.09 -17.38 19.21
N LYS A 15 27.20 -16.94 20.47
CA LYS A 15 26.50 -15.75 20.94
C LYS A 15 27.10 -14.53 20.21
N SER A 16 26.19 -13.65 19.80
CA SER A 16 26.40 -12.30 19.28
C SER A 16 26.66 -12.15 17.78
N SER A 17 25.60 -11.82 17.05
CA SER A 17 25.67 -10.76 16.04
C SER A 17 24.66 -9.70 16.46
N PHE A 18 25.07 -8.45 16.65
CA PHE A 18 24.14 -7.32 16.74
C PHE A 18 23.22 -7.38 15.52
N LYS A 19 21.96 -7.80 15.70
CA LYS A 19 20.99 -7.89 14.62
C LYS A 19 20.58 -6.45 14.32
N VAL A 20 21.17 -5.86 13.27
CA VAL A 20 20.86 -4.48 12.85
C VAL A 20 19.34 -4.35 12.77
N SER A 21 18.79 -3.43 13.57
CA SER A 21 17.36 -3.17 13.62
C SER A 21 16.93 -2.64 12.26
N LYS A 22 15.92 -3.28 11.65
CA LYS A 22 15.37 -2.85 10.36
C LYS A 22 14.56 -1.57 10.55
N LYS A 23 14.72 -0.59 9.68
CA LYS A 23 13.95 0.66 9.74
C LYS A 23 12.59 0.48 9.07
N LEU A 24 11.53 0.82 9.79
CA LEU A 24 10.15 0.75 9.33
C LEU A 24 9.54 2.16 9.36
N GLY A 25 9.17 2.67 8.19
CA GLY A 25 8.34 3.86 8.08
C GLY A 25 6.86 3.53 8.17
N ILE A 26 6.09 4.28 8.96
CA ILE A 26 4.63 4.11 9.08
C ILE A 26 3.94 5.38 8.61
N LEU A 27 2.96 5.25 7.72
CA LEU A 27 2.13 6.36 7.27
C LEU A 27 0.65 5.94 7.33
N GLY A 28 -0.18 6.77 7.94
CA GLY A 28 -1.62 6.60 7.92
C GLY A 28 -2.22 7.25 6.68
N VAL A 29 -3.19 6.60 6.05
CA VAL A 29 -3.89 7.12 4.87
C VAL A 29 -5.40 7.02 5.15
N PRO A 30 -6.00 8.02 5.83
CA PRO A 30 -7.40 8.00 6.26
C PRO A 30 -8.33 8.28 5.07
N PHE A 31 -8.42 7.32 4.13
CA PHE A 31 -9.23 7.44 2.92
C PHE A 31 -10.45 6.53 2.99
N SER A 32 -11.65 7.10 2.91
CA SER A 32 -12.91 6.36 2.94
C SER A 32 -13.75 6.52 1.67
N LYS A 33 -13.32 7.35 0.73
CA LYS A 33 -14.14 7.74 -0.43
C LYS A 33 -14.12 6.71 -1.55
N GLY A 34 -13.36 5.63 -1.42
CA GLY A 34 -13.31 4.54 -2.39
C GLY A 34 -14.54 3.63 -2.34
N GLN A 35 -15.40 3.80 -1.34
CA GLN A 35 -16.63 3.05 -1.11
C GLN A 35 -17.70 3.92 -0.42
N GLY A 36 -18.84 3.32 -0.05
CA GLY A 36 -20.04 4.06 0.37
C GLY A 36 -20.24 4.23 1.88
N LYS A 37 -19.37 3.69 2.73
CA LYS A 37 -19.48 3.76 4.20
C LYS A 37 -18.45 4.73 4.78
N THR A 38 -18.72 5.30 5.95
CA THR A 38 -17.71 6.06 6.70
C THR A 38 -17.04 5.18 7.75
N GLY A 39 -15.96 5.66 8.36
CA GLY A 39 -15.34 5.06 9.54
C GLY A 39 -14.04 4.31 9.28
N VAL A 40 -13.82 3.83 8.05
CA VAL A 40 -12.51 3.24 7.68
C VAL A 40 -11.39 4.28 7.74
N ASP A 41 -11.71 5.56 7.53
CA ASP A 41 -10.80 6.69 7.66
C ASP A 41 -10.30 6.91 9.11
N LEU A 42 -11.00 6.39 10.11
CA LEU A 42 -10.59 6.48 11.52
C LEU A 42 -9.56 5.41 11.91
N ALA A 43 -9.41 4.35 11.09
CA ALA A 43 -8.58 3.20 11.42
C ALA A 43 -7.09 3.53 11.65
N PRO A 44 -6.44 4.46 10.91
CA PRO A 44 -5.03 4.78 11.15
C PRO A 44 -4.77 5.29 12.57
N ASP A 45 -5.60 6.20 13.07
CA ASP A 45 -5.45 6.76 14.41
C ASP A 45 -5.89 5.76 15.47
N PHE A 46 -6.99 5.05 15.24
CA PHE A 46 -7.44 3.98 16.12
C PHE A 46 -6.35 2.92 16.35
N LEU A 47 -5.66 2.46 15.31
CA LEU A 47 -4.58 1.48 15.43
C LEU A 47 -3.39 2.02 16.23
N ARG A 48 -3.03 3.30 16.04
CA ARG A 48 -1.97 3.95 16.81
C ARG A 48 -2.31 4.02 18.30
N GLU A 49 -3.51 4.49 18.61
CA GLU A 49 -4.02 4.65 19.97
C GLU A 49 -4.16 3.31 20.70
N ASN A 50 -4.39 2.22 19.95
CA ASN A 50 -4.55 0.87 20.49
C ASN A 50 -3.25 0.04 20.47
N GLY A 51 -2.09 0.69 20.49
CA GLY A 51 -0.82 0.05 20.81
C GLY A 51 -0.11 -0.66 19.66
N LEU A 52 -0.48 -0.39 18.40
CA LEU A 52 0.21 -0.96 17.24
C LEU A 52 1.72 -0.67 17.26
N LEU A 53 2.12 0.57 17.53
CA LEU A 53 3.53 0.98 17.55
C LEU A 53 4.30 0.29 18.70
N THR A 54 3.64 0.12 19.84
CA THR A 54 4.21 -0.62 20.99
C THR A 54 4.40 -2.10 20.64
N MET A 55 3.46 -2.70 19.92
CA MET A 55 3.57 -4.08 19.45
C MET A 55 4.72 -4.23 18.44
N LEU A 56 4.77 -3.38 17.41
CA LEU A 56 5.80 -3.41 16.38
C LEU A 56 7.21 -3.16 16.93
N SER A 57 7.36 -2.28 17.93
CA SER A 57 8.65 -2.02 18.58
C SER A 57 9.28 -3.27 19.23
N LYS A 58 8.48 -4.31 19.49
CA LYS A 58 8.98 -5.61 20.00
C LYS A 58 9.61 -6.48 18.89
N CYS A 59 9.47 -6.13 17.62
CA CYS A 59 9.85 -6.95 16.47
C CYS A 59 11.25 -6.68 15.89
N ASN A 60 12.22 -6.17 16.67
CA ASN A 60 13.57 -5.80 16.18
C ASN A 60 13.53 -4.85 14.97
N VAL A 61 12.64 -3.86 15.03
CA VAL A 61 12.50 -2.77 14.05
C VAL A 61 12.63 -1.41 14.74
N SER A 62 13.20 -0.43 14.03
CA SER A 62 13.21 0.98 14.42
C SER A 62 12.11 1.69 13.65
N ILE A 63 11.19 2.35 14.35
CA ILE A 63 9.98 2.91 13.75
C ILE A 63 10.14 4.42 13.52
N SER A 64 9.79 4.86 12.31
CA SER A 64 9.59 6.27 11.95
C SER A 64 8.10 6.47 11.63
N ASP A 65 7.34 7.14 12.50
CA ASP A 65 5.92 7.44 12.22
C ASP A 65 5.80 8.81 11.53
N TYR A 66 5.27 8.82 10.31
CA TYR A 66 5.07 10.00 9.48
C TYR A 66 3.67 10.63 9.67
N GLY A 67 2.89 10.15 10.63
CA GLY A 67 1.54 10.63 10.89
C GLY A 67 0.56 10.23 9.79
N ASN A 68 -0.44 11.08 9.55
CA ASN A 68 -1.44 10.86 8.49
C ASN A 68 -1.11 11.68 7.24
N LEU A 69 -1.32 11.06 6.08
CA LEU A 69 -1.21 11.69 4.78
C LEU A 69 -2.19 12.85 4.70
N LYS A 70 -1.65 14.02 4.33
CA LYS A 70 -2.44 15.21 4.01
C LYS A 70 -2.59 15.31 2.51
N TYR A 71 -3.81 15.54 2.05
CA TYR A 71 -4.14 15.77 0.66
C TYR A 71 -5.39 16.65 0.58
N GLU A 72 -5.47 17.48 -0.45
CA GLU A 72 -6.63 18.31 -0.73
C GLU A 72 -7.22 17.89 -2.07
N SER A 73 -8.53 17.66 -2.10
CA SER A 73 -9.25 17.43 -3.35
C SER A 73 -9.80 18.75 -3.87
N HIS A 74 -9.25 19.26 -4.97
CA HIS A 74 -9.90 20.30 -5.75
C HIS A 74 -10.78 19.61 -6.80
N VAL A 75 -12.06 19.44 -6.48
CA VAL A 75 -13.02 18.89 -7.43
C VAL A 75 -13.28 19.96 -8.49
N THR A 76 -12.79 19.76 -9.71
CA THR A 76 -13.19 20.61 -10.84
C THR A 76 -14.39 20.00 -11.55
N SER A 77 -15.21 20.83 -12.20
CA SER A 77 -16.34 20.38 -13.00
C SER A 77 -15.93 19.47 -14.18
N GLU A 78 -14.67 19.55 -14.60
CA GLU A 78 -14.08 18.78 -15.70
C GLU A 78 -13.72 17.34 -15.29
N ASP A 79 -13.37 17.09 -14.01
CA ASP A 79 -13.01 15.77 -13.49
C ASP A 79 -14.16 14.74 -13.60
N ASN A 80 -15.41 15.20 -13.66
CA ASN A 80 -16.60 14.37 -13.81
C ASN A 80 -16.81 13.80 -15.22
N PHE A 81 -16.11 14.32 -16.24
CA PHE A 81 -16.33 13.89 -17.62
C PHE A 81 -15.59 12.58 -17.94
N VAL A 82 -14.41 12.38 -17.35
CA VAL A 82 -13.48 11.29 -17.70
C VAL A 82 -13.94 9.93 -17.15
N TYR A 83 -14.62 9.88 -15.98
CA TYR A 83 -15.23 8.65 -15.45
C TYR A 83 -16.56 8.85 -14.73
N LYS A 84 -17.64 9.07 -15.49
CA LYS A 84 -19.02 9.06 -14.94
C LYS A 84 -19.39 7.79 -14.16
N ARG A 85 -18.66 6.68 -14.33
CA ARG A 85 -18.93 5.38 -13.68
C ARG A 85 -18.08 5.10 -12.44
N ILE A 86 -17.07 5.92 -12.14
CA ILE A 86 -16.25 5.79 -10.93
C ILE A 86 -16.71 6.85 -9.94
N LYS A 87 -17.19 6.41 -8.77
CA LYS A 87 -17.58 7.32 -7.70
C LYS A 87 -16.34 7.93 -7.05
N ASN A 88 -16.41 9.23 -6.75
CA ASN A 88 -15.37 9.97 -6.02
C ASN A 88 -13.97 9.85 -6.65
N TYR A 89 -13.90 9.86 -7.99
CA TYR A 89 -12.66 9.69 -8.73
C TYR A 89 -11.65 10.81 -8.42
N SER A 90 -12.09 12.06 -8.34
CA SER A 90 -11.21 13.20 -8.06
C SER A 90 -10.58 13.10 -6.68
N GLU A 91 -11.31 12.59 -5.67
CA GLU A 91 -10.76 12.39 -4.33
C GLU A 91 -9.80 11.20 -4.27
N PHE A 92 -10.13 10.10 -4.95
CA PHE A 92 -9.18 9.01 -5.15
C PHE A 92 -7.88 9.51 -5.79
N MET A 93 -7.99 10.34 -6.82
CA MET A 93 -6.84 10.91 -7.51
C MET A 93 -6.04 11.85 -6.60
N ALA A 94 -6.69 12.75 -5.88
CA ALA A 94 -6.02 13.66 -4.95
C ALA A 94 -5.22 12.88 -3.88
N CYS A 95 -5.83 11.88 -3.28
CA CYS A 95 -5.19 11.04 -2.26
C CYS A 95 -3.99 10.28 -2.83
N ASN A 96 -4.16 9.58 -3.96
CA ASN A 96 -3.09 8.75 -4.52
C ASN A 96 -1.96 9.58 -5.15
N LYS A 97 -2.26 10.77 -5.71
CA LYS A 97 -1.23 11.73 -6.16
C LYS A 97 -0.34 12.20 -5.01
N ALA A 98 -0.92 12.40 -3.83
CA ALA A 98 -0.16 12.73 -2.63
C ALA A 98 0.59 11.50 -2.07
N LEU A 99 -0.01 10.31 -2.12
CA LEU A 99 0.55 9.09 -1.54
C LEU A 99 1.77 8.57 -2.30
N ILE A 100 1.70 8.46 -3.63
CA ILE A 100 2.74 7.87 -4.48
C ILE A 100 4.16 8.41 -4.19
N PRO A 101 4.42 9.74 -4.23
CA PRO A 101 5.75 10.26 -3.94
C PRO A 101 6.17 10.02 -2.48
N ARG A 102 5.23 10.07 -1.53
CA ARG A 102 5.51 9.83 -0.11
C ARG A 102 6.01 8.42 0.16
N ILE A 103 5.50 7.40 -0.55
CA ILE A 103 6.02 6.02 -0.43
C ILE A 103 7.49 5.96 -0.82
N SER A 104 7.86 6.60 -1.94
CA SER A 104 9.24 6.61 -2.40
C SER A 104 10.16 7.34 -1.42
N GLU A 105 9.71 8.46 -0.84
CA GLU A 105 10.46 9.20 0.18
C GLU A 105 10.66 8.36 1.45
N ILE A 106 9.61 7.68 1.92
CA ILE A 106 9.71 6.80 3.10
C ILE A 106 10.70 5.66 2.83
N LEU A 107 10.68 5.05 1.65
CA LEU A 107 11.60 3.98 1.27
C LEU A 107 13.06 4.45 1.10
N ASN A 108 13.29 5.73 0.80
CA ASN A 108 14.66 6.29 0.80
C ASN A 108 15.25 6.39 2.21
N GLU A 109 14.40 6.53 3.24
CA GLU A 109 14.81 6.71 4.64
C GLU A 109 14.73 5.41 5.48
N ASN A 110 14.00 4.40 5.00
CA ASN A 110 13.66 3.18 5.73
C ASN A 110 13.85 1.92 4.88
N ASP A 111 14.08 0.77 5.52
CA ASP A 111 14.18 -0.53 4.82
C ASP A 111 12.82 -1.01 4.27
N MET A 112 11.73 -0.58 4.90
CA MET A 112 10.37 -1.01 4.62
C MET A 112 9.37 0.07 5.06
N PHE A 113 8.16 0.00 4.51
CA PHE A 113 7.05 0.86 4.90
C PHE A 113 5.81 0.04 5.30
N LEU A 114 4.96 0.64 6.13
CA LEU A 114 3.64 0.14 6.49
C LEU A 114 2.63 1.27 6.30
N ILE A 115 1.60 1.01 5.48
CA ILE A 115 0.46 1.89 5.34
C ILE A 115 -0.67 1.42 6.23
N LEU A 116 -1.12 2.32 7.10
CA LEU A 116 -2.34 2.12 7.87
C LEU A 116 -3.47 2.76 7.06
N GLY A 117 -4.30 1.92 6.47
CA GLY A 117 -5.30 2.38 5.52
C GLY A 117 -6.58 2.89 6.15
N GLY A 118 -7.35 3.57 5.30
CA GLY A 118 -8.78 3.34 5.19
C GLY A 118 -9.06 2.25 4.15
N ASP A 119 -9.92 2.52 3.16
CA ASP A 119 -10.33 1.50 2.19
C ASP A 119 -9.21 1.08 1.19
N HIS A 120 -9.42 -0.05 0.51
CA HIS A 120 -8.40 -0.71 -0.30
C HIS A 120 -8.00 0.06 -1.57
N SER A 121 -8.70 1.15 -1.93
CA SER A 121 -8.32 1.95 -3.11
C SER A 121 -6.94 2.58 -2.95
N ILE A 122 -6.46 2.83 -1.72
CA ILE A 122 -5.11 3.32 -1.43
C ILE A 122 -4.02 2.31 -1.82
N GLY A 123 -4.40 1.05 -2.04
CA GLY A 123 -3.50 -0.01 -2.53
C GLY A 123 -2.89 0.35 -3.88
N PHE A 124 -3.62 1.09 -4.73
CA PHE A 124 -3.08 1.62 -5.98
C PHE A 124 -1.86 2.52 -5.72
N GLY A 125 -2.00 3.59 -4.94
CA GLY A 125 -0.91 4.53 -4.68
C GLY A 125 0.24 3.92 -3.88
N SER A 126 -0.08 3.00 -2.97
CA SER A 126 0.94 2.26 -2.19
C SER A 126 1.84 1.42 -3.10
N VAL A 127 1.25 0.63 -4.00
CA VAL A 127 2.00 -0.23 -4.91
C VAL A 127 2.67 0.59 -6.02
N ALA A 128 2.00 1.59 -6.58
CA ALA A 128 2.58 2.47 -7.60
C ALA A 128 3.79 3.24 -7.08
N GLY A 129 3.71 3.78 -5.85
CA GLY A 129 4.84 4.43 -5.19
C GLY A 129 6.00 3.47 -4.89
N HIS A 130 5.70 2.24 -4.48
CA HIS A 130 6.73 1.21 -4.29
C HIS A 130 7.38 0.82 -5.62
N LEU A 131 6.62 0.68 -6.70
CA LEU A 131 7.15 0.38 -8.04
C LEU A 131 8.11 1.47 -8.56
N MET A 132 7.94 2.73 -8.16
CA MET A 132 8.88 3.80 -8.50
C MET A 132 10.25 3.60 -7.85
N HIS A 133 10.28 3.09 -6.62
CA HIS A 133 11.52 2.81 -5.88
C HIS A 133 12.08 1.42 -6.22
N THR A 134 11.21 0.43 -6.48
CA THR A 134 11.57 -0.97 -6.68
C THR A 134 10.78 -1.54 -7.87
N PRO A 135 11.28 -1.35 -9.12
CA PRO A 135 10.53 -1.69 -10.33
C PRO A 135 10.21 -3.18 -10.51
N ASN A 136 10.99 -4.07 -9.89
CA ASN A 136 10.88 -5.53 -10.06
C ASN A 136 10.21 -6.22 -8.85
N LEU A 137 9.25 -5.55 -8.19
CA LEU A 137 8.54 -6.15 -7.06
C LEU A 137 7.50 -7.19 -7.52
N SER A 138 7.17 -8.11 -6.61
CA SER A 138 6.01 -8.99 -6.73
C SER A 138 4.93 -8.56 -5.74
N LEU A 139 3.66 -8.66 -6.13
CA LEU A 139 2.52 -8.30 -5.29
C LEU A 139 1.82 -9.57 -4.78
N VAL A 140 1.70 -9.67 -3.45
CA VAL A 140 0.84 -10.65 -2.80
C VAL A 140 -0.39 -9.91 -2.28
N TRP A 141 -1.57 -10.20 -2.84
CA TRP A 141 -2.84 -9.56 -2.47
C TRP A 141 -3.68 -10.53 -1.64
N VAL A 142 -3.82 -10.27 -0.35
CA VAL A 142 -4.59 -11.11 0.57
C VAL A 142 -5.89 -10.41 0.90
N ASP A 143 -6.97 -10.84 0.26
CA ASP A 143 -8.31 -10.29 0.45
C ASP A 143 -9.35 -11.37 0.09
N ALA A 144 -10.58 -11.22 0.60
CA ALA A 144 -11.71 -12.01 0.13
C ALA A 144 -12.10 -11.66 -1.32
N HIS A 145 -11.74 -10.46 -1.79
CA HIS A 145 -12.05 -9.96 -3.13
C HIS A 145 -10.78 -9.80 -3.98
N ALA A 146 -10.92 -9.94 -5.30
CA ALA A 146 -9.79 -9.75 -6.21
C ALA A 146 -9.44 -8.27 -6.47
N ASP A 147 -10.35 -7.34 -6.17
CA ASP A 147 -10.17 -5.90 -6.36
C ASP A 147 -9.69 -5.50 -7.77
N LEU A 148 -10.16 -6.27 -8.76
CA LEU A 148 -9.70 -6.28 -10.15
C LEU A 148 -10.77 -5.78 -11.13
N ASN A 149 -11.88 -5.22 -10.65
CA ASN A 149 -12.92 -4.72 -11.56
C ASN A 149 -12.40 -3.55 -12.39
N LEU A 150 -12.80 -3.51 -13.66
CA LEU A 150 -12.69 -2.33 -14.49
C LEU A 150 -13.86 -1.38 -14.19
N HIS A 151 -13.72 -0.11 -14.54
CA HIS A 151 -14.82 0.86 -14.49
C HIS A 151 -16.04 0.43 -15.33
N SER A 152 -15.82 -0.40 -16.36
CA SER A 152 -16.85 -0.92 -17.26
C SER A 152 -17.55 -2.17 -16.72
N THR A 153 -16.89 -2.93 -15.84
CA THR A 153 -17.40 -4.20 -15.30
C THR A 153 -17.91 -4.09 -13.87
N SER A 154 -17.53 -3.04 -13.14
CA SER A 154 -18.02 -2.80 -11.79
C SER A 154 -19.52 -2.47 -11.77
N TYR A 155 -20.28 -3.21 -10.97
CA TYR A 155 -21.69 -2.94 -10.71
C TYR A 155 -21.90 -1.79 -9.71
N SER A 156 -20.94 -1.52 -8.83
CA SER A 156 -21.08 -0.55 -7.74
C SER A 156 -20.53 0.84 -8.09
N GLY A 157 -19.53 0.89 -8.99
CA GLY A 157 -18.74 2.10 -9.25
C GLY A 157 -17.78 2.48 -8.11
N ASN A 158 -17.69 1.67 -7.05
CA ASN A 158 -16.80 1.93 -5.92
C ASN A 158 -15.36 1.52 -6.29
N ILE A 159 -14.43 2.46 -6.25
CA ILE A 159 -13.05 2.25 -6.71
C ILE A 159 -12.22 1.35 -5.79
N HIS A 160 -12.63 1.11 -4.54
CA HIS A 160 -11.95 0.16 -3.66
C HIS A 160 -11.92 -1.29 -4.20
N GLY A 161 -12.83 -1.64 -5.11
CA GLY A 161 -12.86 -2.94 -5.78
C GLY A 161 -12.20 -2.97 -7.16
N MET A 162 -11.42 -1.92 -7.48
CA MET A 162 -10.70 -1.75 -8.76
C MET A 162 -9.17 -1.59 -8.68
N PRO A 163 -8.49 -1.39 -7.52
CA PRO A 163 -7.09 -0.93 -7.50
C PRO A 163 -6.11 -1.85 -8.24
N VAL A 164 -6.32 -3.18 -8.21
CA VAL A 164 -5.42 -4.11 -8.90
C VAL A 164 -5.48 -3.93 -10.41
N SER A 165 -6.66 -3.60 -10.95
CA SER A 165 -6.82 -3.39 -12.40
C SER A 165 -6.00 -2.22 -12.93
N LEU A 166 -5.77 -1.22 -12.06
CA LEU A 166 -4.98 -0.02 -12.35
C LEU A 166 -3.46 -0.28 -12.25
N LEU A 167 -3.05 -1.42 -11.69
CA LEU A 167 -1.65 -1.81 -11.51
C LEU A 167 -1.16 -2.79 -12.58
N LEU A 168 -2.06 -3.53 -13.25
CA LEU A 168 -1.68 -4.54 -14.25
C LEU A 168 -1.38 -3.93 -15.62
N LYS A 169 -0.24 -4.33 -16.18
CA LYS A 169 0.25 -3.91 -17.50
C LYS A 169 -0.72 -4.25 -18.62
N GLU A 170 -1.22 -5.48 -18.61
CA GLU A 170 -2.08 -6.07 -19.62
C GLU A 170 -3.47 -5.39 -19.66
N LEU A 171 -3.88 -4.78 -18.54
CA LEU A 171 -5.15 -4.07 -18.43
C LEU A 171 -5.06 -2.58 -18.73
N ARG A 172 -3.87 -2.04 -18.98
CA ARG A 172 -3.66 -0.60 -19.18
C ARG A 172 -4.57 0.01 -20.22
N LYS A 173 -4.76 -0.68 -21.36
CA LYS A 173 -5.64 -0.19 -22.44
C LYS A 173 -7.07 0.14 -22.03
N TYR A 174 -7.55 -0.42 -20.92
CA TYR A 174 -8.91 -0.19 -20.40
C TYR A 174 -9.01 1.00 -19.46
N TRP A 175 -7.88 1.51 -18.94
CA TRP A 175 -7.85 2.73 -18.12
C TRP A 175 -6.91 3.81 -18.69
N LEU A 176 -6.32 3.61 -19.88
CA LEU A 176 -5.61 4.64 -20.64
C LEU A 176 -6.45 5.92 -20.82
N GLN A 177 -7.77 5.82 -20.88
CA GLN A 177 -8.63 7.00 -21.03
C GLN A 177 -8.76 7.84 -19.74
N ALA A 178 -8.03 7.48 -18.68
CA ALA A 178 -8.15 8.04 -17.34
C ALA A 178 -7.31 9.27 -17.02
N ASP A 179 -6.40 9.64 -17.91
CA ASP A 179 -5.28 10.52 -17.59
C ASP A 179 -4.39 10.03 -16.44
N LEU A 180 -4.46 8.73 -16.12
CA LEU A 180 -3.59 8.07 -15.14
C LEU A 180 -2.15 7.89 -15.63
N TYR A 181 -1.82 8.27 -16.88
CA TYR A 181 -0.50 8.07 -17.49
C TYR A 181 0.66 8.64 -16.70
N GLN A 182 0.44 9.75 -16.01
CA GLN A 182 1.47 10.40 -15.21
C GLN A 182 1.74 9.67 -13.89
N PHE A 183 0.83 8.79 -13.46
CA PHE A 183 0.80 8.20 -12.11
C PHE A 183 0.83 6.67 -12.11
N ALA A 184 0.49 6.05 -13.23
CA ALA A 184 0.53 4.61 -13.36
C ALA A 184 1.97 4.09 -13.47
N PRO A 185 2.22 2.84 -13.03
CA PRO A 185 3.55 2.25 -13.15
C PRO A 185 4.12 2.32 -14.57
N LYS A 186 5.37 2.78 -14.67
CA LYS A 186 6.16 2.83 -15.92
C LYS A 186 6.89 1.51 -16.11
N TRP A 187 6.14 0.44 -16.33
CA TRP A 187 6.69 -0.85 -16.76
C TRP A 187 7.06 -0.86 -18.26
#